data_AF-A0A4V3W7T2-F1
#
_entry.id   AF-A0A4V3W7T2-F1
#
_cell.length_a   1.000
_cell.length_b   1.000
_cell.length_c   1.000
_cell.angle_alpha   90.00
_cell.angle_beta   90.00
_cell.angle_gamma   90.00
#
_symmetry.space_group_name_H-M   'P 1'
#
loop_
_entity.id
_entity.type
_entity.pdbx_description
1 polymer ?
#
loop_
_entity_poly.entity_id
_entity_poly.type
_entity_poly.pdbx_seq_one_letter_code
_entity_poly.pdbx_strand_id
1 'polypeptide(L)'
;MCDFTKGIKLCSCEPETIKFREQEFYKKSGDQLIPVRNKKNDGIPLRYIWRLFRFVEAYKDCAMLGHYIMPSDSIGNGLDAEWIALNLNCENCFDFDYSPQEGDNLFIRQNVILGPYISFVFKSGQWIIDHHDPFAIAIESVKDGIIKEID
;
A
#
# COMPACT_ATOMS: atom_id res chain seq x y z
N MET A 1 4.15 6.28 18.19
CA MET A 1 4.03 6.50 16.73
C MET A 1 4.99 5.50 16.11
N CYS A 2 4.57 4.70 15.13
CA CYS A 2 5.46 3.71 14.51
C CYS A 2 6.57 4.42 13.74
N ASP A 3 7.80 3.89 13.76
CA ASP A 3 8.96 4.46 13.07
C ASP A 3 9.62 3.38 12.20
N PHE A 4 9.29 3.35 10.92
CA PHE A 4 9.73 2.27 10.03
C PHE A 4 11.13 2.48 9.45
N THR A 5 11.89 3.45 9.94
CA THR A 5 13.24 3.77 9.45
C THR A 5 14.29 2.68 9.74
N LYS A 6 13.98 1.72 10.61
CA LYS A 6 14.84 0.58 10.93
C LYS A 6 14.59 -0.66 10.08
N GLY A 7 13.45 -0.71 9.38
CA GLY A 7 13.04 -1.85 8.56
C GLY A 7 11.57 -2.20 8.73
N ILE A 8 11.08 -3.09 7.87
CA ILE A 8 9.67 -3.48 7.81
C ILE A 8 9.48 -4.99 7.75
N LYS A 9 8.45 -5.49 8.43
CA LYS A 9 7.93 -6.84 8.26
C LYS A 9 6.49 -6.79 7.73
N LEU A 10 6.24 -7.54 6.65
CA LEU A 10 4.91 -7.75 6.09
C LEU A 10 4.25 -8.91 6.84
N CYS A 11 3.50 -8.59 7.90
CA CYS A 11 2.82 -9.60 8.71
C CYS A 11 1.47 -9.97 8.09
N SER A 12 1.25 -11.24 7.79
CA SER A 12 -0.02 -11.78 7.27
C SER A 12 -1.07 -12.02 8.38
N CYS A 13 -0.76 -11.61 9.60
CA CYS A 13 -1.63 -11.67 10.77
C CYS A 13 -2.80 -10.67 10.70
N GLU A 14 -3.99 -11.11 11.13
CA GLU A 14 -5.20 -10.29 11.38
C GLU A 14 -5.85 -9.51 10.19
N PRO A 15 -6.12 -10.12 9.02
CA PRO A 15 -6.90 -9.40 7.99
C PRO A 15 -8.37 -9.16 8.39
N GLU A 16 -8.96 -10.02 9.23
CA GLU A 16 -10.43 -10.10 9.38
C GLU A 16 -11.11 -8.96 10.18
N THR A 17 -10.41 -7.97 10.71
CA THR A 17 -11.08 -6.81 11.37
C THR A 17 -10.38 -5.46 11.19
N ILE A 18 -9.71 -5.20 10.06
CA ILE A 18 -9.17 -3.85 9.81
C ILE A 18 -10.32 -2.88 9.52
N LYS A 19 -10.71 -2.11 10.55
CA LYS A 19 -11.63 -0.98 10.38
C LYS A 19 -10.94 0.13 9.59
N PHE A 20 -11.63 0.63 8.58
CA PHE A 20 -11.16 1.75 7.77
C PHE A 20 -11.63 3.08 8.35
N ARG A 21 -10.71 4.05 8.35
CA ARG A 21 -10.97 5.46 8.64
C ARG A 21 -11.56 6.11 7.39
N GLU A 22 -12.54 6.98 7.57
CA GLU A 22 -12.99 7.89 6.52
C GLU A 22 -11.91 8.91 6.18
N GLN A 23 -11.97 9.45 4.97
CA GLN A 23 -11.08 10.52 4.52
C GLN A 23 -11.14 11.73 5.46
N GLU A 24 -9.99 12.38 5.66
CA GLU A 24 -9.92 13.63 6.40
C GLU A 24 -10.44 14.79 5.56
N PHE A 25 -11.25 15.65 6.18
CA PHE A 25 -11.72 16.88 5.57
C PHE A 25 -10.85 18.02 6.04
N TYR A 26 -10.57 18.97 5.16
CA TYR A 26 -9.77 20.15 5.48
C TYR A 26 -10.62 21.40 5.32
N LYS A 27 -10.48 22.34 6.24
CA LYS A 27 -11.04 23.69 6.11
C LYS A 27 -9.92 24.68 5.83
N LYS A 28 -10.17 25.63 4.93
CA LYS A 28 -9.26 26.74 4.68
C LYS A 28 -9.42 27.77 5.80
N SER A 29 -8.31 28.17 6.41
CA SER A 29 -8.24 29.23 7.43
C SER A 29 -7.07 30.15 7.07
N GLY A 30 -7.36 31.29 6.44
CA GLY A 30 -6.33 32.07 5.75
C GLY A 30 -5.70 31.26 4.62
N ASP A 31 -4.38 31.19 4.57
CA ASP A 31 -3.62 30.39 3.58
C ASP A 31 -3.29 28.98 4.06
N GLN A 32 -3.80 28.58 5.22
CA GLN A 32 -3.55 27.26 5.78
C GLN A 32 -4.77 26.34 5.61
N LEU A 33 -4.50 25.07 5.29
CA LEU A 33 -5.48 23.99 5.37
C LEU A 33 -5.40 23.35 6.74
N ILE A 34 -6.49 23.41 7.49
CA ILE A 34 -6.58 22.85 8.84
C ILE A 34 -7.43 21.57 8.78
N PRO A 35 -6.94 20.43 9.27
CA PRO A 35 -7.72 19.20 9.31
C PRO A 35 -8.93 19.38 10.25
N VAL A 36 -10.10 18.96 9.77
CA VAL A 36 -11.35 18.92 10.53
C VAL A 36 -11.45 17.54 11.16
N ARG A 37 -11.56 17.50 12.49
CA ARG A 37 -11.72 16.24 13.22
C ARG A 37 -12.96 15.49 12.73
N ASN A 38 -12.75 14.30 12.17
CA ASN A 38 -13.82 13.37 11.84
C ASN A 38 -14.07 12.44 13.03
N LYS A 39 -15.16 12.68 13.78
CA LYS A 39 -15.54 11.87 14.95
C LYS A 39 -15.77 10.39 14.63
N LYS A 40 -16.10 10.04 13.38
CA LYS A 40 -16.28 8.64 12.97
C LYS A 40 -14.97 7.86 12.97
N ASN A 41 -13.84 8.56 12.90
CA ASN A 41 -12.51 7.98 13.01
C ASN A 41 -12.05 7.84 14.47
N ASP A 42 -12.82 8.34 15.44
CA ASP A 42 -12.50 8.20 16.86
C ASP A 42 -12.53 6.70 17.25
N GLY A 43 -11.46 6.22 17.88
CA GLY A 43 -11.35 4.82 18.30
C GLY A 43 -10.91 3.84 17.19
N ILE A 44 -10.68 4.30 15.96
CA ILE A 44 -10.10 3.48 14.88
C ILE A 44 -8.60 3.79 14.79
N PRO A 45 -7.68 2.91 15.22
CA PRO A 45 -6.25 3.20 15.11
C PRO A 45 -5.83 3.35 13.65
N LEU A 46 -4.88 4.26 13.38
CA LEU A 46 -4.20 4.33 12.09
C LEU A 46 -3.31 3.09 11.97
N ARG A 47 -3.48 2.33 10.89
CA ARG A 47 -2.70 1.13 10.59
C ARG A 47 -2.16 1.22 9.17
N TYR A 48 -0.98 0.64 8.98
CA TYR A 48 -0.39 0.41 7.67
C TYR A 48 -0.69 -1.00 7.24
N ILE A 49 -1.28 -1.14 6.06
CA ILE A 49 -1.74 -2.40 5.51
C ILE A 49 -1.05 -2.67 4.19
N TRP A 50 -0.83 -3.94 3.90
CA TRP A 50 -0.27 -4.38 2.64
C TRP A 50 -1.21 -5.39 1.99
N ARG A 51 -1.20 -5.44 0.65
CA ARG A 51 -1.90 -6.43 -0.16
C ARG A 51 -1.01 -6.87 -1.30
N LEU A 52 -0.90 -8.17 -1.47
CA LEU A 52 -0.10 -8.80 -2.50
C LEU A 52 -1.01 -9.48 -3.51
N PHE A 53 -0.72 -9.23 -4.78
CA PHE A 53 -1.46 -9.78 -5.91
C PHE A 53 -0.53 -10.51 -6.87
N ARG A 54 -1.03 -11.59 -7.45
CA ARG A 54 -0.38 -12.35 -8.51
C ARG A 54 -0.89 -11.84 -9.85
N PHE A 55 0.04 -11.58 -10.76
CA PHE A 55 -0.30 -11.25 -12.14
C PHE A 55 -0.81 -12.49 -12.86
N VAL A 56 -1.92 -12.34 -13.59
CA VAL A 56 -2.53 -13.42 -14.37
C VAL A 56 -2.29 -13.19 -15.86
N GLU A 57 -2.82 -12.09 -16.41
CA GLU A 57 -2.64 -11.73 -17.82
C GLU A 57 -2.97 -10.25 -18.08
N ALA A 58 -2.54 -9.74 -19.23
CA ALA A 58 -2.98 -8.46 -19.76
C ALA A 58 -4.30 -8.63 -20.53
N TYR A 59 -5.23 -7.68 -20.35
CA TYR A 59 -6.44 -7.64 -21.16
C TYR A 59 -6.11 -7.33 -22.61
N LYS A 60 -6.80 -8.01 -23.53
CA LYS A 60 -6.58 -7.87 -24.98
C LYS A 60 -7.22 -6.60 -25.54
N ASP A 61 -8.34 -6.17 -24.96
CA ASP A 61 -9.14 -5.02 -25.40
C ASP A 61 -9.36 -4.06 -24.22
N CYS A 62 -8.42 -3.15 -24.00
CA CYS A 62 -8.53 -2.14 -22.95
C CYS A 62 -9.21 -0.89 -23.51
N ALA A 63 -10.51 -0.72 -23.24
CA ALA A 63 -11.11 0.60 -23.33
C ALA A 63 -10.74 1.37 -22.05
N MET A 64 -10.10 2.53 -22.17
CA MET A 64 -9.82 3.41 -21.02
C MET A 64 -11.14 3.80 -20.35
N LEU A 65 -11.51 3.11 -19.27
CA LEU A 65 -12.79 3.25 -18.58
C LEU A 65 -12.58 3.90 -17.21
N GLY A 66 -12.27 5.20 -17.24
CA GLY A 66 -12.30 6.06 -16.05
C GLY A 66 -10.94 6.55 -15.57
N HIS A 67 -10.93 7.04 -14.34
CA HIS A 67 -9.73 7.55 -13.67
C HIS A 67 -9.42 6.70 -12.45
N TYR A 68 -8.14 6.50 -12.18
CA TYR A 68 -7.66 5.87 -10.96
C TYR A 68 -6.64 6.78 -10.28
N ILE A 69 -6.42 6.54 -8.99
CA ILE A 69 -5.46 7.30 -8.18
C ILE A 69 -4.06 6.74 -8.47
N MET A 70 -3.10 7.61 -8.78
CA MET A 70 -1.71 7.20 -8.93
C MET A 70 -1.07 6.88 -7.57
N PRO A 71 -0.11 5.94 -7.49
CA PRO A 71 0.67 5.74 -6.29
C PRO A 71 1.39 7.02 -5.85
N SER A 72 1.54 7.19 -4.54
CA SER A 72 2.35 8.23 -3.91
C SER A 72 3.77 7.71 -3.68
N ASP A 73 4.74 8.61 -3.54
CA ASP A 73 6.12 8.27 -3.15
C ASP A 73 6.24 8.06 -1.63
N SER A 74 5.27 8.52 -0.84
CA SER A 74 5.27 8.34 0.62
C SER A 74 3.87 8.27 1.20
N ILE A 75 3.73 7.52 2.30
CA ILE A 75 2.52 7.44 3.14
C ILE A 75 2.83 7.80 4.61
N GLY A 76 3.96 8.47 4.85
CA GLY A 76 4.38 9.00 6.15
C GLY A 76 5.04 7.98 7.09
N ASN A 77 5.53 8.45 8.24
CA ASN A 77 6.20 7.67 9.29
C ASN A 77 7.40 6.81 8.80
N GLY A 78 8.18 7.33 7.84
CA GLY A 78 9.32 6.61 7.28
C GLY A 78 8.95 5.51 6.28
N LEU A 79 7.69 5.45 5.83
CA LEU A 79 7.27 4.60 4.72
C LEU A 79 7.24 5.41 3.43
N ASP A 80 8.42 5.56 2.83
CA ASP A 80 8.61 6.02 1.46
C ASP A 80 8.90 4.86 0.49
N ALA A 81 8.60 5.08 -0.79
CA ALA A 81 8.65 4.04 -1.80
C ALA A 81 10.08 3.52 -2.02
N GLU A 82 11.09 4.40 -2.04
CA GLU A 82 12.48 4.02 -2.24
C GLU A 82 13.01 3.17 -1.08
N TRP A 83 12.73 3.58 0.15
CA TRP A 83 13.09 2.83 1.36
C TRP A 83 12.46 1.44 1.38
N ILE A 84 11.17 1.34 1.05
CA ILE A 84 10.49 0.05 1.02
C ILE A 84 11.05 -0.84 -0.10
N ALA A 85 11.26 -0.30 -1.30
CA ALA A 85 11.87 -1.06 -2.40
C ALA A 85 13.26 -1.59 -2.03
N LEU A 86 14.07 -0.79 -1.34
CA LEU A 86 15.37 -1.24 -0.83
C LEU A 86 15.20 -2.45 0.11
N ASN A 87 14.32 -2.36 1.11
CA ASN A 87 14.07 -3.45 2.06
C ASN A 87 13.60 -4.73 1.37
N LEU A 88 12.62 -4.61 0.46
CA LEU A 88 12.06 -5.74 -0.30
C LEU A 88 13.10 -6.49 -1.15
N ASN A 89 14.14 -5.80 -1.61
CA ASN A 89 15.19 -6.38 -2.45
C ASN A 89 16.43 -6.84 -1.68
N CYS A 90 16.60 -6.39 -0.44
CA CYS A 90 17.72 -6.79 0.41
C CYS A 90 17.43 -8.07 1.20
N GLU A 91 16.21 -8.27 1.68
CA GLU A 91 15.84 -9.41 2.51
C GLU A 91 14.37 -9.84 2.33
N ASN A 92 14.02 -11.01 2.88
CA ASN A 92 12.64 -11.49 2.84
C ASN A 92 11.77 -10.80 3.91
N CYS A 93 11.02 -9.79 3.50
CA CYS A 93 10.10 -9.06 4.37
C CYS A 93 8.81 -9.83 4.72
N PHE A 94 8.47 -10.91 4.00
CA PHE A 94 7.21 -11.65 4.21
C PHE A 94 7.32 -12.63 5.39
N ASP A 95 6.24 -12.79 6.15
CA ASP A 95 6.16 -13.73 7.29
C ASP A 95 5.59 -15.11 6.93
N PHE A 96 5.46 -15.39 5.63
CA PHE A 96 4.94 -16.64 5.09
C PHE A 96 5.81 -17.11 3.93
N ASP A 97 5.63 -18.38 3.54
CA ASP A 97 6.35 -18.95 2.41
C ASP A 97 5.83 -18.35 1.09
N TYR A 98 6.65 -17.49 0.49
CA TYR A 98 6.34 -16.77 -0.74
C TYR A 98 7.60 -16.54 -1.55
N SER A 99 7.51 -16.88 -2.84
CA SER A 99 8.52 -16.57 -3.84
C SER A 99 7.88 -15.63 -4.89
N PRO A 100 8.40 -14.40 -5.06
CA PRO A 100 7.87 -13.46 -6.05
C PRO A 100 7.92 -14.00 -7.48
N GLN A 101 6.88 -13.70 -8.25
CA GLN A 101 6.80 -14.01 -9.68
C GLN A 101 6.75 -12.73 -10.52
N GLU A 102 7.19 -12.83 -11.77
CA GLU A 102 7.18 -11.71 -12.70
C GLU A 102 5.78 -11.10 -12.81
N GLY A 103 5.69 -9.79 -12.58
CA GLY A 103 4.43 -9.05 -12.59
C GLY A 103 3.66 -9.06 -11.27
N ASP A 104 4.06 -9.82 -10.26
CA ASP A 104 3.44 -9.74 -8.92
C ASP A 104 3.45 -8.30 -8.43
N ASN A 105 2.37 -7.89 -7.76
CA ASN A 105 2.15 -6.50 -7.40
C ASN A 105 1.83 -6.37 -5.91
N LEU A 106 2.63 -5.58 -5.21
CA LEU A 106 2.48 -5.26 -3.79
C LEU A 106 1.94 -3.85 -3.65
N PHE A 107 0.85 -3.71 -2.90
CA PHE A 107 0.26 -2.43 -2.53
C PHE A 107 0.45 -2.22 -1.04
N ILE A 108 0.82 -1.00 -0.65
CA ILE A 108 0.94 -0.59 0.74
C ILE A 108 0.17 0.71 0.93
N ARG A 109 -0.64 0.81 1.98
CA ARG A 109 -1.44 2.00 2.27
C ARG A 109 -1.75 2.14 3.74
N GLN A 110 -2.27 3.29 4.12
CA GLN A 110 -2.96 3.44 5.39
C GLN A 110 -4.38 2.83 5.30
N ASN A 111 -4.94 2.46 6.44
CA ASN A 111 -6.36 2.07 6.57
C ASN A 111 -7.32 3.27 6.44
N VAL A 112 -7.08 4.17 5.48
CA VAL A 112 -7.92 5.33 5.16
C VAL A 112 -8.59 5.07 3.80
N ILE A 113 -9.90 5.33 3.72
CA ILE A 113 -10.66 5.24 2.46
C ILE A 113 -10.14 6.30 1.51
N LEU A 114 -9.80 5.90 0.27
CA LEU A 114 -9.21 6.76 -0.77
C LEU A 114 -7.94 7.50 -0.32
N GLY A 115 -7.26 6.97 0.70
CA GLY A 115 -5.96 7.49 1.14
C GLY A 115 -4.85 7.16 0.14
N PRO A 116 -3.68 7.82 0.28
CA PRO A 116 -2.53 7.52 -0.54
C PRO A 116 -2.07 6.07 -0.34
N TYR A 117 -1.48 5.51 -1.39
CA TYR A 117 -0.90 4.19 -1.40
C TYR A 117 0.43 4.22 -2.17
N ILE A 118 1.30 3.27 -1.88
CA ILE A 118 2.53 3.00 -2.65
C ILE A 118 2.33 1.64 -3.33
N SER A 119 2.92 1.47 -4.51
CA SER A 119 2.84 0.24 -5.28
C SER A 119 4.22 -0.20 -5.76
N PHE A 120 4.40 -1.51 -5.85
CA PHE A 120 5.61 -2.14 -6.37
C PHE A 120 5.25 -3.29 -7.29
N VAL A 121 5.98 -3.45 -8.38
CA VAL A 121 5.84 -4.61 -9.27
C VAL A 121 7.15 -5.39 -9.25
N PHE A 122 7.08 -6.72 -9.12
CA PHE A 122 8.25 -7.56 -9.24
C PHE A 122 8.59 -7.76 -10.71
N LYS A 123 9.73 -7.24 -11.17
CA LYS A 123 10.20 -7.38 -12.55
C LYS A 123 11.68 -7.73 -12.60
N SER A 124 12.04 -8.67 -13.45
CA SER A 124 13.43 -9.07 -13.69
C SER A 124 14.19 -9.42 -12.41
N GLY A 125 13.50 -10.07 -11.46
CA GLY A 125 14.10 -10.52 -10.21
C GLY A 125 14.13 -9.48 -9.08
N GLN A 126 13.51 -8.30 -9.25
CA GLN A 126 13.51 -7.23 -8.25
C GLN A 126 12.14 -6.57 -8.11
N TRP A 127 11.82 -6.13 -6.89
CA TRP A 127 10.70 -5.21 -6.64
C TRP A 127 11.08 -3.80 -7.09
N ILE A 128 10.36 -3.25 -8.06
CA ILE A 128 10.55 -1.87 -8.52
C ILE A 128 9.35 -1.01 -8.13
N ILE A 129 9.57 0.30 -7.94
CA ILE A 129 8.51 1.28 -7.73
C ILE A 129 7.77 1.42 -9.06
N ASP A 130 6.63 0.76 -9.15
CA ASP A 130 5.80 0.73 -10.34
C ASP A 130 4.39 0.30 -9.95
N HIS A 131 3.45 0.44 -10.87
CA HIS A 131 2.09 0.01 -10.68
C HIS A 131 1.51 -0.54 -11.96
N HIS A 132 0.39 -1.17 -11.74
CA HIS A 132 -0.42 -1.85 -12.72
C HIS A 132 -1.64 -0.96 -13.01
N ASP A 133 -1.92 -0.69 -14.29
CA ASP A 133 -3.17 -0.02 -14.69
C ASP A 133 -4.35 -0.95 -14.38
N PRO A 134 -5.25 -0.59 -13.46
CA PRO A 134 -6.34 -1.48 -13.03
C PRO A 134 -7.30 -1.85 -14.17
N PHE A 135 -7.28 -1.15 -15.30
CA PHE A 135 -8.12 -1.43 -16.46
C PHE A 135 -7.43 -2.24 -17.54
N ALA A 136 -6.14 -2.58 -17.37
CA ALA A 136 -5.34 -3.23 -18.41
C ALA A 136 -4.95 -4.68 -18.11
N ILE A 137 -5.22 -5.18 -16.90
CA ILE A 137 -4.57 -6.39 -16.38
C ILE A 137 -5.44 -7.09 -15.35
N ALA A 138 -5.45 -8.42 -15.46
CA ALA A 138 -6.05 -9.32 -14.52
C ALA A 138 -5.04 -9.69 -13.43
N ILE A 139 -5.48 -9.59 -12.17
CA ILE A 139 -4.71 -9.95 -10.98
C ILE A 139 -5.56 -10.80 -10.04
N GLU A 140 -4.91 -11.68 -9.28
CA GLU A 140 -5.55 -12.46 -8.20
C GLU A 140 -4.94 -12.12 -6.84
N SER A 141 -5.75 -12.14 -5.78
CA SER A 141 -5.27 -11.85 -4.43
C SER A 141 -4.46 -13.03 -3.88
N VAL A 142 -3.22 -12.78 -3.47
CA VAL A 142 -2.35 -13.79 -2.85
C VAL A 142 -2.51 -13.76 -1.34
N LYS A 143 -2.27 -12.59 -0.74
CA LYS A 143 -2.31 -12.40 0.71
C LYS A 143 -2.41 -10.92 1.05
N ASP A 144 -2.84 -10.62 2.26
CA ASP A 144 -2.86 -9.29 2.82
C ASP A 144 -2.54 -9.32 4.32
N GLY A 145 -2.27 -8.15 4.88
CA GLY A 145 -2.00 -8.01 6.30
C GLY A 145 -1.57 -6.62 6.71
N ILE A 146 -0.82 -6.54 7.80
CA ILE A 146 -0.33 -5.29 8.40
C ILE A 146 1.18 -5.18 8.33
N ILE A 147 1.68 -3.95 8.25
CA ILE A 147 3.10 -3.66 8.36
C ILE A 147 3.47 -3.52 9.84
N LYS A 148 4.55 -4.20 10.22
CA LYS A 148 5.18 -4.08 11.54
C LYS A 148 6.60 -3.54 11.39
N GLU A 149 7.03 -2.78 12.39
CA GLU A 149 8.42 -2.36 12.55
C GLU A 149 9.25 -3.59 12.97
N ILE A 150 10.51 -3.62 12.57
CA ILE A 150 11.49 -4.60 13.07
C ILE A 150 12.23 -3.94 14.23
N ASP A 151 12.25 -4.61 15.39
CA ASP A 151 12.96 -4.16 16.60
C ASP A 151 14.49 -4.26 16.45
#